data_AF-A0A7V9RAM6-F1
#
_entry.id   AF-A0A7V9RAM6-F1
#
_cell.length_a   1.000
_cell.length_b   1.000
_cell.length_c   1.000
_cell.angle_alpha   90.00
_cell.angle_beta   90.00
_cell.angle_gamma   90.00
#
_symmetry.space_group_name_H-M   'P 1'
#
loop_
_entity.id
_entity.type
_entity.pdbx_description
1 polymer ?
#
loop_
_entity_poly.entity_id
_entity_poly.type
_entity_poly.pdbx_seq_one_letter_code
_entity_poly.pdbx_strand_id
1 'polypeptide(L)'
;MITQARETRFGERARRLAEPRSIAILGIGLGILAFWLALPPWTTRAVGWPIAAGLAAVACGIAAVPRGERKLGSWAIALGVAGTVGAIWLQSKESETLDSILTAGVLASTLRFATPLAFAAVGGIFSERSGVVNIGLEGMMLTGAFFGIWGSVWSGSWVVGLLMAMLFGGLLALIHAFFSIHLRADQIVSGFAMNFLALGLTGYLFSSIYPGGIHEGVSRVPNIDLNFLSAIPLVGEFLEGVFGHLNLLVWLMFATVVLAYVVLFKTPIGLRIRSVGEHPRA
;
A
#
# COMPACT_ATOMS: atom_id res chain seq x y z
N MET A 1 -39.00 16.69 -29.32
CA MET A 1 -38.97 16.39 -27.88
C MET A 1 -37.62 15.84 -27.38
N ILE A 2 -36.91 14.99 -28.15
CA ILE A 2 -35.60 14.42 -27.73
C ILE A 2 -34.45 15.46 -27.72
N THR A 3 -34.50 16.47 -28.60
CA THR A 3 -33.50 17.55 -28.70
C THR A 3 -33.51 18.52 -27.52
N GLN A 4 -34.70 18.94 -27.05
CA GLN A 4 -34.82 19.83 -25.88
C GLN A 4 -34.37 19.18 -24.56
N ALA A 5 -34.59 17.87 -24.38
CA ALA A 5 -34.10 17.14 -23.20
C ALA A 5 -32.57 16.96 -23.18
N ARG A 6 -31.91 17.07 -24.34
CA ARG A 6 -30.45 16.99 -24.45
C ARG A 6 -29.80 18.34 -24.10
N GLU A 7 -30.38 19.45 -24.56
CA GLU A 7 -29.90 20.81 -24.25
C GLU A 7 -30.01 21.15 -22.76
N THR A 8 -31.10 20.76 -22.09
CA THR A 8 -31.26 20.97 -20.64
C THR A 8 -30.23 20.20 -19.80
N ARG A 9 -29.93 18.94 -20.17
CA ARG A 9 -28.88 18.13 -19.52
C ARG A 9 -27.47 18.69 -19.73
N PHE A 10 -27.17 19.24 -20.90
CA PHE A 10 -25.87 19.88 -21.16
C PHE A 10 -25.71 21.19 -20.36
N GLY A 11 -26.76 22.01 -20.27
CA GLY A 11 -26.77 23.23 -19.47
C GLY A 11 -26.60 22.98 -17.97
N GLU A 12 -27.23 21.94 -17.43
CA GLU A 12 -27.05 21.52 -16.02
C GLU A 12 -25.65 21.00 -15.73
N ARG A 13 -25.06 20.20 -16.63
CA ARG A 13 -23.66 19.75 -16.49
C ARG A 13 -22.68 20.91 -16.54
N ALA A 14 -22.86 21.86 -17.45
CA ALA A 14 -22.02 23.05 -17.54
C ALA A 14 -22.10 23.91 -16.27
N ARG A 15 -23.30 24.06 -15.68
CA ARG A 15 -23.49 24.74 -14.39
C ARG A 15 -22.79 24.02 -13.24
N ARG A 16 -22.89 22.69 -13.15
CA ARG A 16 -22.19 21.89 -12.12
C ARG A 16 -20.67 21.94 -12.23
N LEU A 17 -20.13 22.05 -13.46
CA LEU A 17 -18.70 22.21 -13.70
C LEU A 17 -18.20 23.62 -13.38
N ALA A 18 -19.07 24.62 -13.45
CA ALA A 18 -18.79 26.01 -13.06
C ALA A 18 -18.94 26.26 -11.54
N GLU A 19 -19.36 25.24 -10.77
CA GLU A 19 -19.41 25.36 -9.31
C GLU A 19 -17.99 25.57 -8.75
N PRO A 20 -17.79 26.50 -7.80
CA PRO A 20 -16.48 26.79 -7.20
C PRO A 20 -15.76 25.55 -6.67
N ARG A 21 -16.54 24.59 -6.16
CA ARG A 21 -16.05 23.31 -5.65
C ARG A 21 -15.47 22.42 -6.75
N SER A 22 -16.16 22.32 -7.89
CA SER A 22 -15.68 21.57 -9.06
C SER A 22 -14.41 22.18 -9.64
N ILE A 23 -14.33 23.51 -9.71
CA ILE A 23 -13.13 24.24 -10.14
C ILE A 23 -11.95 23.98 -9.19
N ALA A 24 -12.18 23.98 -7.87
CA ALA A 24 -11.15 23.68 -6.90
C ALA A 24 -10.64 22.24 -6.98
N ILE A 25 -11.54 21.26 -7.16
CA ILE A 25 -11.17 19.85 -7.33
C ILE A 25 -10.38 19.64 -8.64
N LEU A 26 -10.80 20.28 -9.73
CA LEU A 26 -10.05 20.28 -10.99
C LEU A 26 -8.65 20.89 -10.80
N GLY A 27 -8.54 21.99 -10.06
CA GLY A 27 -7.25 22.61 -9.72
C GLY A 27 -6.33 21.67 -8.92
N ILE A 28 -6.86 20.97 -7.92
CA ILE A 28 -6.11 19.94 -7.17
C ILE A 28 -5.61 18.84 -8.12
N GLY A 29 -6.48 18.34 -9.00
CA GLY A 29 -6.13 17.31 -9.99
C GLY A 29 -5.03 17.77 -10.94
N LEU A 30 -5.09 19.01 -11.42
CA LEU A 30 -4.08 19.61 -12.28
C LEU A 30 -2.73 19.81 -11.56
N GLY A 31 -2.74 20.17 -10.28
CA GLY A 31 -1.52 20.33 -9.48
C GLY A 31 -0.80 19.00 -9.24
N ILE A 32 -1.55 17.93 -9.00
CA ILE A 32 -1.02 16.57 -8.92
C ILE A 32 -0.47 16.13 -10.30
N LEU A 33 -1.23 16.40 -11.37
CA LEU A 33 -0.83 16.08 -12.73
C LEU A 33 0.47 16.81 -13.14
N ALA A 34 0.66 18.06 -12.72
CA ALA A 34 1.88 18.82 -12.96
C ALA A 34 3.13 18.10 -12.42
N PHE A 35 3.05 17.58 -11.19
CA PHE A 35 4.12 16.79 -10.62
C PHE A 35 4.29 15.44 -11.36
N TRP A 36 3.17 14.79 -11.68
CA TRP A 36 3.16 13.46 -12.29
C TRP A 36 3.76 13.44 -13.71
N LEU A 37 3.51 14.49 -14.49
CA LEU A 37 4.11 14.70 -15.82
C LEU A 37 5.63 14.91 -15.77
N ALA A 38 6.21 15.20 -14.60
CA ALA A 38 7.64 15.34 -14.44
C ALA A 38 8.35 14.03 -14.05
N LEU A 39 7.60 12.95 -13.77
CA LEU A 39 8.15 11.64 -13.42
C LEU A 39 8.32 10.77 -14.69
N PRO A 40 9.35 9.92 -14.75
CA PRO A 40 9.45 8.86 -15.76
C PRO A 40 8.21 7.93 -15.69
N PRO A 41 7.72 7.38 -16.83
CA PRO A 41 8.24 7.45 -18.21
C PRO A 41 7.82 8.70 -19.00
N TRP A 42 7.10 9.63 -18.37
CA TRP A 42 6.43 10.75 -19.03
C TRP A 42 7.30 11.99 -19.11
N THR A 43 8.61 11.85 -18.96
CA THR A 43 9.59 12.95 -19.05
C THR A 43 9.49 13.58 -20.45
N THR A 44 8.51 14.45 -20.62
CA THR A 44 8.36 15.24 -21.83
C THR A 44 9.62 16.08 -21.87
N ARG A 45 10.45 15.87 -22.89
CA ARG A 45 11.66 16.69 -23.12
C ARG A 45 11.34 18.20 -23.15
N ALA A 46 10.08 18.57 -23.28
CA ALA A 46 9.56 19.91 -23.06
C ALA A 46 9.07 20.12 -21.61
N VAL A 47 9.86 20.89 -20.84
CA VAL A 47 9.56 21.44 -19.50
C VAL A 47 8.19 22.15 -19.42
N GLY A 48 7.63 22.56 -20.56
CA GLY A 48 6.42 23.38 -20.64
C GLY A 48 5.14 22.73 -20.13
N TRP A 49 4.96 21.40 -20.27
CA TRP A 49 3.67 20.76 -19.91
C TRP A 49 3.40 20.67 -18.41
N PRO A 50 4.35 20.22 -17.57
CA PRO A 50 4.22 20.29 -16.11
C PRO A 50 3.96 21.71 -15.60
N ILE A 51 4.67 22.70 -16.15
CA ILE A 51 4.51 24.11 -15.76
C ILE A 51 3.13 24.62 -16.15
N ALA A 52 2.66 24.34 -17.37
CA ALA A 52 1.34 24.74 -17.82
C ALA A 52 0.22 24.14 -16.95
N ALA A 53 0.33 22.86 -16.59
CA ALA A 53 -0.61 22.18 -15.70
C ALA A 53 -0.61 22.81 -14.29
N GLY A 54 0.56 23.11 -13.74
CA GLY A 54 0.71 23.72 -12.42
C GLY A 54 0.21 25.17 -12.36
N LEU A 55 0.46 25.97 -13.40
CA LEU A 55 -0.09 27.33 -13.52
C LEU A 55 -1.63 27.30 -13.68
N ALA A 56 -2.17 26.34 -14.43
CA ALA A 56 -3.61 26.16 -14.55
C ALA A 56 -4.26 25.73 -13.21
N ALA A 57 -3.58 24.89 -12.43
CA ALA A 57 -4.00 24.52 -11.08
C ALA A 57 -4.08 25.72 -10.13
N VAL A 58 -3.06 26.58 -10.14
CA VAL A 58 -3.01 27.82 -9.35
C VAL A 58 -4.12 28.78 -9.79
N ALA A 59 -4.34 28.95 -11.09
CA ALA A 59 -5.41 29.80 -11.62
C ALA A 59 -6.81 29.31 -11.17
N CYS A 60 -7.05 27.99 -11.22
CA CYS A 60 -8.30 27.39 -10.72
C CYS A 60 -8.48 27.61 -9.22
N GLY A 61 -7.41 27.47 -8.43
CA GLY A 61 -7.44 27.72 -7.00
C GLY A 61 -7.74 29.18 -6.65
N ILE A 62 -7.06 30.14 -7.31
CA ILE A 62 -7.32 31.59 -7.16
C ILE A 62 -8.77 31.93 -7.54
N ALA A 63 -9.32 31.29 -8.57
CA ALA A 63 -10.70 31.51 -9.00
C ALA A 63 -11.76 30.91 -8.04
N ALA A 64 -11.40 29.92 -7.22
CA ALA A 64 -12.30 29.24 -6.29
C ALA A 64 -12.33 29.89 -4.89
N VAL A 65 -11.20 30.43 -4.41
CA VAL A 65 -11.07 31.00 -3.05
C VAL A 65 -12.04 32.17 -2.79
N PRO A 66 -12.21 33.16 -3.68
CA PRO A 66 -13.15 34.27 -3.49
C PRO A 66 -14.62 33.84 -3.59
N ARG A 67 -14.90 32.67 -4.18
CA ARG A 67 -16.26 32.17 -4.44
C ARG A 67 -16.80 31.27 -3.31
N GLY A 68 -16.17 31.29 -2.13
CA GLY A 68 -16.63 30.61 -0.92
C GLY A 68 -15.90 29.30 -0.59
N GLU A 69 -15.13 28.73 -1.52
CA GLU A 69 -14.45 27.44 -1.34
C GLU A 69 -12.98 27.62 -0.91
N ARG A 70 -12.77 28.31 0.22
CA ARG A 70 -11.43 28.68 0.72
C ARG A 70 -10.49 27.50 0.93
N LYS A 71 -10.95 26.42 1.57
CA LYS A 71 -10.10 25.25 1.89
C LYS A 71 -9.65 24.51 0.63
N LEU A 72 -10.59 24.18 -0.26
CA LEU A 72 -10.26 23.44 -1.49
C LEU A 72 -9.46 24.32 -2.46
N GLY A 73 -9.80 25.61 -2.57
CA GLY A 73 -9.04 26.56 -3.36
C GLY A 73 -7.61 26.76 -2.87
N SER A 74 -7.37 26.82 -1.55
CA SER A 74 -6.00 26.89 -1.00
C SER A 74 -5.19 25.62 -1.27
N TRP A 75 -5.83 24.44 -1.22
CA TRP A 75 -5.18 23.18 -1.59
C TRP A 75 -4.81 23.13 -3.08
N ALA A 76 -5.68 23.62 -3.97
CA ALA A 76 -5.38 23.71 -5.40
C ALA A 76 -4.17 24.61 -5.69
N ILE A 77 -4.07 25.76 -5.01
CA ILE A 77 -2.91 26.66 -5.13
C ILE A 77 -1.65 25.98 -4.59
N ALA A 78 -1.70 25.43 -3.38
CA ALA A 78 -0.55 24.80 -2.73
C ALA A 78 0.01 23.63 -3.56
N LEU A 79 -0.87 22.76 -4.07
CA LEU A 79 -0.49 21.63 -4.91
C LEU A 79 -0.05 22.06 -6.31
N GLY A 80 -0.64 23.11 -6.89
CA GLY A 80 -0.19 23.69 -8.15
C GLY A 80 1.25 24.23 -8.05
N VAL A 81 1.54 24.99 -6.99
CA VAL A 81 2.90 25.51 -6.72
C VAL A 81 3.86 24.36 -6.43
N ALA A 82 3.53 23.46 -5.50
CA ALA A 82 4.38 22.33 -5.15
C ALA A 82 4.64 21.41 -6.34
N GLY A 83 3.64 21.15 -7.18
CA GLY A 83 3.78 20.34 -8.39
C GLY A 83 4.67 21.01 -9.43
N THR A 84 4.54 22.33 -9.63
CA THR A 84 5.41 23.09 -10.55
C THR A 84 6.87 23.12 -10.07
N VAL A 85 7.08 23.43 -8.78
CA VAL A 85 8.42 23.48 -8.17
C VAL A 85 9.06 22.09 -8.16
N GLY A 86 8.29 21.06 -7.80
CA GLY A 86 8.73 19.67 -7.85
C GLY A 86 9.09 19.24 -9.27
N ALA A 87 8.30 19.62 -10.27
CA ALA A 87 8.58 19.32 -11.68
C ALA A 87 9.88 19.96 -12.17
N ILE A 88 10.11 21.24 -11.83
CA ILE A 88 11.35 21.95 -12.16
C ILE A 88 12.55 21.30 -11.45
N TRP A 89 12.39 20.94 -10.16
CA TRP A 89 13.43 20.27 -9.39
C TRP A 89 13.80 18.90 -9.96
N LEU A 90 12.81 18.08 -10.31
CA LEU A 90 13.05 16.79 -10.97
C LEU A 90 13.75 16.98 -12.32
N GLN A 91 13.27 17.89 -13.17
CA GLN A 91 13.87 18.12 -14.49
C GLN A 91 15.25 18.77 -14.43
N SER A 92 15.63 19.38 -13.30
CA SER A 92 17.00 19.87 -13.06
C SER A 92 17.99 18.75 -12.72
N LYS A 93 17.50 17.53 -12.46
CA LYS A 93 18.34 16.33 -12.26
C LYS A 93 18.56 15.63 -13.60
N GLU A 94 19.76 15.10 -13.77
CA GLU A 94 20.16 14.34 -14.96
C GLU A 94 19.20 13.16 -15.17
N SER A 95 18.67 13.01 -16.39
CA SER A 95 17.63 12.01 -16.71
C SER A 95 18.06 10.59 -16.39
N GLU A 96 19.36 10.29 -16.52
CA GLU A 96 19.94 8.98 -16.18
C GLU A 96 19.82 8.66 -14.67
N THR A 97 19.87 9.66 -13.80
CA THR A 97 19.72 9.45 -12.35
C THR A 97 18.25 9.22 -11.98
N LEU A 98 17.30 9.84 -12.68
CA LEU A 98 15.88 9.65 -12.40
C LEU A 98 15.34 8.33 -12.96
N ASP A 99 15.78 7.94 -14.15
CA ASP A 99 15.39 6.67 -14.77
C ASP A 99 15.97 5.47 -14.02
N SER A 100 17.14 5.62 -13.38
CA SER A 100 17.76 4.59 -12.53
C SER A 100 17.13 4.46 -11.14
N ILE A 101 16.53 5.52 -10.60
CA ILE A 101 15.91 5.51 -9.26
C ILE A 101 14.41 5.17 -9.33
N LEU A 102 13.69 5.64 -10.35
CA LEU A 102 12.24 5.46 -10.50
C LEU A 102 11.89 4.41 -11.56
N THR A 103 12.71 3.35 -11.67
CA THR A 103 12.42 2.25 -12.58
C THR A 103 11.20 1.46 -12.11
N ALA A 104 10.44 0.91 -13.06
CA ALA A 104 9.34 0.00 -12.78
C ALA A 104 9.76 -1.17 -11.85
N GLY A 105 11.01 -1.65 -11.99
CA GLY A 105 11.58 -2.68 -11.14
C GLY A 105 11.78 -2.27 -9.67
N VAL A 106 12.08 -0.99 -9.39
CA VAL A 106 12.18 -0.48 -8.01
C VAL A 106 10.81 -0.50 -7.36
N LEU A 107 9.79 0.03 -8.04
CA LEU A 107 8.40 0.00 -7.57
C LEU A 107 7.88 -1.43 -7.37
N ALA A 108 8.14 -2.34 -8.30
CA ALA A 108 7.79 -3.76 -8.15
C ALA A 108 8.49 -4.39 -6.93
N SER A 109 9.76 -4.06 -6.70
CA SER A 109 10.53 -4.53 -5.54
C SER A 109 9.99 -3.94 -4.24
N THR A 110 9.64 -2.64 -4.21
CA THR A 110 8.98 -2.00 -3.08
C THR A 110 7.70 -2.74 -2.70
N LEU A 111 6.85 -3.08 -3.67
CA LEU A 111 5.62 -3.85 -3.40
C LEU A 111 5.94 -5.25 -2.82
N ARG A 112 6.94 -5.94 -3.36
CA ARG A 112 7.37 -7.25 -2.87
C ARG A 112 7.86 -7.19 -1.42
N PHE A 113 8.70 -6.22 -1.07
CA PHE A 113 9.19 -6.06 0.31
C PHE A 113 8.14 -5.51 1.28
N ALA A 114 7.22 -4.65 0.81
CA ALA A 114 6.14 -4.11 1.63
C ALA A 114 5.08 -5.16 1.96
N THR A 115 4.89 -6.17 1.12
CA THR A 115 3.86 -7.21 1.27
C THR A 115 3.86 -7.90 2.65
N PRO A 116 4.97 -8.51 3.12
CA PRO A 116 4.99 -9.15 4.44
C PRO A 116 4.76 -8.15 5.59
N LEU A 117 5.29 -6.92 5.46
CA LEU A 117 5.07 -5.86 6.46
C LEU A 117 3.61 -5.42 6.51
N ALA A 118 2.94 -5.32 5.36
CA ALA A 118 1.53 -4.96 5.29
C ALA A 118 0.63 -6.04 5.91
N PHE A 119 0.92 -7.33 5.69
CA PHE A 119 0.21 -8.41 6.37
C PHE A 119 0.40 -8.34 7.90
N ALA A 120 1.63 -8.14 8.36
CA ALA A 120 1.93 -7.98 9.78
C ALA A 120 1.23 -6.75 10.38
N ALA A 121 1.23 -5.61 9.68
CA ALA A 121 0.57 -4.39 10.10
C ALA A 121 -0.96 -4.57 10.21
N VAL A 122 -1.59 -5.27 9.26
CA VAL A 122 -3.02 -5.61 9.35
C VAL A 122 -3.29 -6.44 10.60
N GLY A 123 -2.52 -7.50 10.85
CA GLY A 123 -2.64 -8.30 12.07
C GLY A 123 -2.43 -7.48 13.35
N GLY A 124 -1.44 -6.59 13.35
CA GLY A 124 -1.14 -5.66 14.44
C GLY A 124 -2.31 -4.72 14.75
N ILE A 125 -2.96 -4.16 13.71
CA ILE A 125 -4.16 -3.32 13.89
C ILE A 125 -5.27 -4.10 14.59
N PHE A 126 -5.52 -5.36 14.22
CA PHE A 126 -6.53 -6.17 14.93
C PHE A 126 -6.16 -6.40 16.40
N SER A 127 -4.88 -6.67 16.68
CA SER A 127 -4.36 -6.85 18.04
C SER A 127 -4.55 -5.58 18.88
N GLU A 128 -4.04 -4.45 18.41
CA GLU A 128 -4.10 -3.17 19.14
C GLU A 128 -5.54 -2.69 19.34
N ARG A 129 -6.41 -2.83 18.32
CA ARG A 129 -7.82 -2.45 18.43
C ARG A 129 -8.60 -3.39 19.34
N SER A 130 -8.08 -4.57 19.68
CA SER A 130 -8.63 -5.46 20.70
C SER A 130 -8.08 -5.21 22.12
N GLY A 131 -7.15 -4.27 22.29
CA GLY A 131 -6.54 -3.94 23.59
C GLY A 131 -5.30 -4.77 23.93
N VAL A 132 -4.72 -5.50 22.97
CA VAL A 132 -3.49 -6.27 23.14
C VAL A 132 -2.41 -5.71 22.21
N VAL A 133 -1.42 -5.04 22.80
CA VAL A 133 -0.22 -4.60 22.08
C VAL A 133 0.61 -5.82 21.70
N ASN A 134 1.06 -5.88 20.45
CA ASN A 134 1.84 -7.00 19.94
C ASN A 134 3.18 -6.53 19.37
N ILE A 135 4.15 -6.36 20.27
CA ILE A 135 5.55 -6.10 19.90
C ILE A 135 6.23 -7.35 19.33
N GLY A 136 5.65 -8.54 19.56
CA GLY A 136 6.14 -9.84 19.10
C GLY A 136 5.92 -10.15 17.61
N LEU A 137 5.40 -9.22 16.82
CA LEU A 137 5.04 -9.45 15.41
C LEU A 137 6.25 -9.86 14.56
N GLU A 138 7.43 -9.32 14.83
CA GLU A 138 8.66 -9.68 14.12
C GLU A 138 9.01 -11.16 14.32
N GLY A 139 8.90 -11.67 15.54
CA GLY A 139 9.09 -13.08 15.85
C GLY A 139 8.05 -13.98 15.18
N MET A 140 6.79 -13.52 15.09
CA MET A 140 5.74 -14.24 14.36
C MET A 140 6.03 -14.30 12.86
N MET A 141 6.55 -13.22 12.27
CA MET A 141 6.99 -13.18 10.88
C MET A 141 8.16 -14.13 10.62
N LEU A 142 9.20 -14.11 11.48
CA LEU A 142 10.36 -15.00 11.37
C LEU A 142 9.95 -16.47 11.47
N THR A 143 9.10 -16.79 12.45
CA THR A 143 8.55 -18.13 12.66
C THR A 143 7.77 -18.58 11.44
N GLY A 144 6.86 -17.75 10.94
CA GLY A 144 6.09 -18.04 9.73
C GLY A 144 6.97 -18.22 8.49
N ALA A 145 8.01 -17.38 8.32
CA ALA A 145 8.94 -17.46 7.20
C ALA A 145 9.71 -18.79 7.20
N PHE A 146 10.27 -19.18 8.34
CA PHE A 146 11.01 -20.44 8.46
C PHE A 146 10.11 -21.65 8.21
N PHE A 147 8.98 -21.78 8.94
CA PHE A 147 8.09 -22.92 8.80
C PHE A 147 7.36 -22.94 7.45
N GLY A 148 7.22 -21.79 6.79
CA GLY A 148 6.68 -21.71 5.44
C GLY A 148 7.63 -22.28 4.39
N ILE A 149 8.92 -21.92 4.47
CA ILE A 149 9.95 -22.54 3.62
C ILE A 149 10.04 -24.04 3.91
N TRP A 150 10.11 -24.42 5.19
CA TRP A 150 10.20 -25.81 5.58
C TRP A 150 9.03 -26.64 5.07
N GLY A 151 7.79 -26.14 5.24
CA GLY A 151 6.59 -26.78 4.71
C GLY A 151 6.56 -26.87 3.18
N SER A 152 7.02 -25.83 2.48
CA SER A 152 7.11 -25.83 1.01
C SER A 152 8.12 -26.86 0.50
N VAL A 153 9.31 -26.92 1.11
CA VAL A 153 10.35 -27.91 0.77
C VAL A 153 9.87 -29.32 1.05
N TRP A 154 9.31 -29.55 2.23
CA TRP A 154 8.86 -30.88 2.66
C TRP A 154 7.74 -31.44 1.77
N SER A 155 6.81 -30.59 1.35
CA SER A 155 5.63 -31.02 0.57
C SER A 155 5.75 -30.84 -0.94
N GLY A 156 6.74 -30.07 -1.42
CA GLY A 156 6.81 -29.60 -2.80
C GLY A 156 5.70 -28.61 -3.19
N SER A 157 4.96 -28.05 -2.23
CA SER A 157 3.80 -27.19 -2.49
C SER A 157 3.87 -25.86 -1.73
N TRP A 158 3.84 -24.75 -2.47
CA TRP A 158 3.79 -23.40 -1.90
C TRP A 158 2.54 -23.19 -1.03
N VAL A 159 1.44 -23.89 -1.33
CA VAL A 159 0.19 -23.80 -0.55
C VAL A 159 0.40 -24.39 0.83
N VAL A 160 1.03 -25.57 0.92
CA VAL A 160 1.35 -26.20 2.21
C VAL A 160 2.35 -25.35 2.98
N GLY A 161 3.33 -24.76 2.31
CA GLY A 161 4.22 -23.77 2.92
C GLY A 161 3.45 -22.58 3.51
N LEU A 162 2.51 -21.99 2.76
CA LEU A 162 1.67 -20.91 3.27
C LEU A 162 0.83 -21.32 4.48
N LEU A 163 0.23 -22.51 4.46
CA LEU A 163 -0.54 -23.06 5.58
C LEU A 163 0.35 -23.27 6.82
N MET A 164 1.56 -23.80 6.65
CA MET A 164 2.51 -23.97 7.75
C MET A 164 2.97 -22.63 8.32
N ALA A 165 3.22 -21.63 7.47
CA ALA A 165 3.55 -20.28 7.91
C ALA A 165 2.43 -19.69 8.79
N MET A 166 1.17 -19.81 8.36
CA MET A 166 0.01 -19.35 9.12
C MET A 166 -0.17 -20.13 10.43
N LEU A 167 0.02 -21.45 10.41
CA LEU A 167 -0.11 -22.29 11.59
C LEU A 167 0.93 -21.92 12.65
N PHE A 168 2.22 -21.92 12.31
CA PHE A 168 3.28 -21.69 13.30
C PHE A 168 3.38 -20.22 13.72
N GLY A 169 3.11 -19.26 12.83
CA GLY A 169 2.95 -17.86 13.21
C GLY A 169 1.76 -17.66 14.16
N GLY A 170 0.64 -18.35 13.89
CA GLY A 170 -0.53 -18.37 14.75
C GLY A 170 -0.28 -19.02 16.11
N LEU A 171 0.49 -20.11 16.17
CA LEU A 171 0.90 -20.73 17.44
C LEU A 171 1.71 -19.77 18.30
N LEU A 172 2.65 -19.02 17.71
CA LEU A 172 3.41 -18.01 18.47
C LEU A 172 2.50 -16.85 18.92
N ALA A 173 1.52 -16.45 18.10
CA ALA A 173 0.50 -15.49 18.50
C ALA A 173 -0.37 -16.00 19.67
N LEU A 174 -0.70 -17.30 19.70
CA LEU A 174 -1.40 -17.92 20.83
C LEU A 174 -0.57 -17.92 22.11
N ILE A 175 0.74 -18.15 22.00
CA ILE A 175 1.66 -18.01 23.14
C ILE A 175 1.62 -16.57 23.67
N HIS A 176 1.71 -15.56 22.78
CA HIS A 176 1.57 -14.15 23.18
C HIS A 176 0.25 -13.89 23.89
N ALA A 177 -0.86 -14.35 23.30
CA ALA A 177 -2.19 -14.19 23.85
C ALA A 177 -2.32 -14.84 25.24
N PHE A 178 -1.72 -16.02 25.44
CA PHE A 178 -1.72 -16.68 26.74
C PHE A 178 -0.99 -15.85 27.81
N PHE A 179 0.22 -15.35 27.51
CA PHE A 179 0.96 -14.51 28.45
C PHE A 179 0.26 -13.18 28.73
N SER A 180 -0.22 -12.50 27.68
CA SER A 180 -0.81 -11.17 27.78
C SER A 180 -2.22 -11.17 28.38
N ILE A 181 -3.06 -12.13 28.02
CA ILE A 181 -4.48 -12.18 28.42
C ILE A 181 -4.67 -13.04 29.67
N HIS A 182 -4.12 -14.26 29.67
CA HIS A 182 -4.38 -15.22 30.74
C HIS A 182 -3.49 -14.95 31.96
N LEU A 183 -2.20 -14.75 31.75
CA LEU A 183 -1.23 -14.48 32.82
C LEU A 183 -1.10 -12.99 33.17
N ARG A 184 -1.68 -12.10 32.36
CA ARG A 184 -1.60 -10.63 32.51
C ARG A 184 -0.16 -10.13 32.62
N ALA A 185 0.75 -10.79 31.89
CA ALA A 185 2.14 -10.38 31.81
C ALA A 185 2.24 -9.06 31.03
N ASP A 186 3.34 -8.33 31.28
CA ASP A 186 3.65 -7.15 30.49
C ASP A 186 3.82 -7.53 29.01
N GLN A 187 3.01 -6.90 28.15
CA GLN A 187 2.90 -7.21 26.73
C GLN A 187 4.17 -6.81 25.95
N ILE A 188 4.90 -5.80 26.45
CA ILE A 188 6.16 -5.34 25.86
C ILE A 188 7.24 -6.36 26.18
N VAL A 189 7.37 -6.77 27.45
CA VAL A 189 8.38 -7.75 27.88
C VAL A 189 8.17 -9.10 27.22
N SER A 190 6.94 -9.63 27.24
CA SER A 190 6.61 -10.90 26.56
C SER A 190 6.81 -10.81 25.04
N GLY A 191 6.43 -9.70 24.42
CA GLY A 191 6.68 -9.41 23.01
C GLY A 191 8.15 -9.48 22.62
N PHE A 192 9.01 -8.76 23.35
CA PHE A 192 10.46 -8.79 23.12
C PHE A 192 11.05 -10.19 23.33
N ALA A 193 10.65 -10.88 24.39
CA ALA A 193 11.13 -12.24 24.66
C ALA A 193 10.81 -13.21 23.52
N MET A 194 9.60 -13.12 22.95
CA MET A 194 9.23 -13.93 21.79
C MET A 194 10.01 -13.56 20.53
N ASN A 195 10.33 -12.28 20.28
CA ASN A 195 11.18 -11.90 19.16
C ASN A 195 12.57 -12.53 19.27
N PHE A 196 13.19 -12.49 20.45
CA PHE A 196 14.48 -13.15 20.69
C PHE A 196 14.40 -14.67 20.57
N LEU A 197 13.34 -15.28 21.11
CA LEU A 197 13.09 -16.71 20.97
C LEU A 197 12.97 -17.11 19.51
N ALA A 198 12.15 -16.39 18.74
CA ALA A 198 11.96 -16.66 17.32
C ALA A 198 13.27 -16.48 16.55
N LEU A 199 13.98 -15.37 16.74
CA LEU A 199 15.27 -15.10 16.10
C LEU A 199 16.27 -16.25 16.36
N GLY A 200 16.43 -16.67 17.61
CA GLY A 200 17.33 -17.75 17.99
C GLY A 200 16.88 -19.11 17.45
N LEU A 201 15.60 -19.45 17.63
CA LEU A 201 15.04 -20.74 17.22
C LEU A 201 15.05 -20.90 15.70
N THR A 202 14.51 -19.94 14.96
CA THR A 202 14.45 -20.03 13.50
C THR A 202 15.84 -19.94 12.89
N GLY A 203 16.74 -19.13 13.45
CA GLY A 203 18.13 -19.05 13.00
C GLY A 203 18.89 -20.36 13.21
N TYR A 204 18.75 -20.97 14.39
CA TYR A 204 19.35 -22.28 14.69
C TYR A 204 18.78 -23.39 13.78
N LEU A 205 17.45 -23.49 13.67
CA LEU A 205 16.80 -24.50 12.84
C LEU A 205 17.17 -24.34 11.37
N PHE A 206 17.21 -23.10 10.86
CA PHE A 206 17.64 -22.84 9.49
C PHE A 206 19.08 -23.30 9.25
N SER A 207 20.01 -22.96 10.15
CA SER A 207 21.41 -23.35 10.03
C SER A 207 21.61 -24.86 10.14
N SER A 208 20.80 -25.54 10.96
CA SER A 208 20.87 -26.99 11.17
C SER A 208 20.24 -27.79 10.03
N ILE A 209 19.12 -27.34 9.47
CA ILE A 209 18.37 -28.08 8.44
C ILE A 209 18.85 -27.73 7.03
N TYR A 210 19.29 -26.49 6.82
CA TYR A 210 19.75 -25.98 5.53
C TYR A 210 21.21 -25.50 5.61
N PRO A 211 22.17 -26.38 5.93
CA PRO A 211 23.59 -26.00 5.96
C PRO A 211 24.03 -25.58 4.56
N GLY A 212 24.38 -24.30 4.39
CA GLY A 212 24.73 -23.72 3.09
C GLY A 212 23.57 -23.10 2.30
N GLY A 213 22.38 -23.03 2.89
CA GLY A 213 21.18 -22.43 2.29
C GLY A 213 20.18 -23.46 1.77
N ILE A 214 19.08 -22.96 1.21
CA ILE A 214 17.98 -23.81 0.75
C ILE A 214 18.35 -24.42 -0.61
N HIS A 215 18.34 -25.75 -0.71
CA HIS A 215 18.59 -26.47 -1.98
C HIS A 215 17.48 -26.22 -3.02
N GLU A 216 17.74 -26.58 -4.28
CA GLU A 216 16.75 -26.49 -5.36
C GLU A 216 15.49 -27.31 -5.06
N GLY A 217 14.32 -26.86 -5.52
CA GLY A 217 13.04 -27.55 -5.33
C GLY A 217 12.03 -26.86 -4.41
N VAL A 218 12.33 -25.66 -3.88
CA VAL A 218 11.33 -24.85 -3.16
C VAL A 218 10.20 -24.48 -4.11
N SER A 219 9.00 -24.95 -3.80
CA SER A 219 7.79 -24.52 -4.49
C SER A 219 7.52 -23.05 -4.13
N ARG A 220 7.67 -22.17 -5.11
CA ARG A 220 7.46 -20.73 -4.95
C ARG A 220 6.01 -20.38 -5.22
N VAL A 221 5.51 -19.37 -4.52
CA VAL A 221 4.20 -18.81 -4.82
C VAL A 221 4.23 -18.28 -6.27
N PRO A 222 3.25 -18.63 -7.12
CA PRO A 222 3.24 -18.21 -8.52
C PRO A 222 3.07 -16.69 -8.65
N ASN A 223 3.60 -16.14 -9.75
CA ASN A 223 3.31 -14.77 -10.16
C ASN A 223 2.00 -14.74 -10.94
N ILE A 224 1.30 -13.60 -10.87
CA ILE A 224 0.16 -13.32 -11.74
C ILE A 224 0.67 -12.47 -12.90
N ASP A 225 0.51 -12.98 -14.12
CA ASP A 225 0.94 -12.31 -15.33
C ASP A 225 -0.20 -11.49 -15.95
N LEU A 226 -0.08 -10.16 -15.90
CA LEU A 226 -1.09 -9.22 -16.43
C LEU A 226 -0.65 -8.68 -17.81
N ASN A 227 -0.50 -9.58 -18.77
CA ASN A 227 0.03 -9.28 -20.12
C ASN A 227 -0.80 -8.26 -20.91
N PHE A 228 -2.04 -7.97 -20.49
CA PHE A 228 -2.89 -6.96 -21.13
C PHE A 228 -2.47 -5.51 -20.81
N LEU A 229 -1.63 -5.29 -19.79
CA LEU A 229 -1.20 -3.95 -19.40
C LEU A 229 -0.32 -3.30 -20.48
N SER A 230 0.47 -4.09 -21.21
CA SER A 230 1.30 -3.66 -22.33
C SER A 230 0.51 -2.98 -23.45
N ALA A 231 -0.76 -3.35 -23.63
CA ALA A 231 -1.63 -2.83 -24.68
C ALA A 231 -2.11 -1.39 -24.43
N ILE A 232 -1.84 -0.82 -23.25
CA ILE A 232 -2.22 0.55 -22.91
C ILE A 232 -1.22 1.53 -23.55
N PRO A 233 -1.66 2.41 -24.47
CA PRO A 233 -0.76 3.40 -25.07
C PRO A 233 -0.10 4.26 -23.99
N LEU A 234 1.17 4.62 -24.21
CA LEU A 234 1.92 5.61 -23.41
C LEU A 234 2.35 5.14 -22.00
N VAL A 235 1.61 4.22 -21.35
CA VAL A 235 1.89 3.76 -19.97
C VAL A 235 2.10 2.25 -19.85
N GLY A 236 1.76 1.49 -20.89
CA GLY A 236 1.63 0.04 -20.80
C GLY A 236 2.91 -0.67 -20.35
N GLU A 237 4.06 -0.32 -20.92
CA GLU A 237 5.36 -0.91 -20.55
C GLU A 237 5.75 -0.64 -19.09
N PHE A 238 5.47 0.57 -18.60
CA PHE A 238 5.72 0.91 -17.20
C PHE A 238 4.78 0.16 -16.26
N LEU A 239 3.48 0.13 -16.57
CA LEU A 239 2.48 -0.57 -15.76
C LEU A 239 2.72 -2.08 -15.73
N GLU A 240 3.08 -2.67 -16.87
CA GLU A 240 3.50 -4.07 -16.95
C GLU A 240 4.80 -4.30 -16.17
N GLY A 241 5.78 -3.41 -16.26
CA GLY A 241 7.01 -3.51 -15.47
C GLY A 241 6.76 -3.48 -13.95
N VAL A 242 5.76 -2.73 -13.48
CA VAL A 242 5.42 -2.62 -12.05
C VAL A 242 4.50 -3.75 -11.59
N PHE A 243 3.39 -3.97 -12.29
CA PHE A 243 2.29 -4.84 -11.87
C PHE A 243 2.19 -6.14 -12.66
N GLY A 244 2.83 -6.22 -13.82
CA GLY A 244 2.69 -7.31 -14.78
C GLY A 244 3.18 -8.65 -14.26
N HIS A 245 4.18 -8.69 -13.37
CA HIS A 245 4.79 -9.94 -12.85
C HIS A 245 4.91 -9.94 -11.31
N LEU A 246 3.85 -9.49 -10.64
CA LEU A 246 3.80 -9.49 -9.18
C LEU A 246 3.36 -10.85 -8.63
N ASN A 247 3.91 -11.20 -7.48
CA ASN A 247 3.57 -12.44 -6.79
C ASN A 247 2.10 -12.43 -6.33
N LEU A 248 1.42 -13.58 -6.35
CA LEU A 248 0.04 -13.73 -5.87
C LEU A 248 -0.16 -13.16 -4.45
N LEU A 249 0.83 -13.27 -3.56
CA LEU A 249 0.74 -12.69 -2.20
C LEU A 249 0.61 -11.16 -2.20
N VAL A 250 1.15 -10.45 -3.19
CA VAL A 250 1.02 -9.00 -3.32
C VAL A 250 -0.44 -8.62 -3.59
N TRP A 251 -1.10 -9.37 -4.46
CA TRP A 251 -2.51 -9.17 -4.78
C TRP A 251 -3.42 -9.52 -3.59
N LEU A 252 -3.10 -10.60 -2.89
CA LEU A 252 -3.79 -10.94 -1.64
C LEU A 252 -3.56 -9.90 -0.56
N MET A 253 -2.41 -9.22 -0.52
CA MET A 253 -2.17 -8.13 0.42
C MET A 253 -3.12 -6.95 0.19
N PHE A 254 -3.31 -6.51 -1.06
CA PHE A 254 -4.32 -5.49 -1.38
C PHE A 254 -5.73 -5.94 -0.98
N ALA A 255 -6.10 -7.18 -1.30
CA ALA A 255 -7.41 -7.74 -0.93
C ALA A 255 -7.60 -7.77 0.60
N THR A 256 -6.59 -8.19 1.34
CA THR A 256 -6.60 -8.27 2.81
C THR A 256 -6.70 -6.89 3.46
N VAL A 257 -6.02 -5.87 2.92
CA VAL A 257 -6.15 -4.49 3.42
C VAL A 257 -7.59 -3.99 3.26
N VAL A 258 -8.19 -4.18 2.08
CA VAL A 258 -9.59 -3.80 1.84
C VAL A 258 -10.53 -4.58 2.74
N LEU A 259 -10.32 -5.89 2.86
CA LEU A 259 -11.13 -6.76 3.72
C LEU A 259 -11.02 -6.34 5.19
N ALA A 260 -9.82 -6.07 5.68
CA ALA A 260 -9.59 -5.60 7.05
C ALA A 260 -10.31 -4.29 7.32
N TYR A 261 -10.27 -3.34 6.37
CA TYR A 261 -11.02 -2.09 6.47
C TYR A 261 -12.53 -2.36 6.59
N VAL A 262 -13.08 -3.20 5.71
CA VAL A 262 -14.50 -3.55 5.75
C VAL A 262 -14.87 -4.24 7.06
N VAL A 263 -14.11 -5.24 7.48
CA VAL A 263 -14.37 -5.97 8.73
C VAL A 263 -14.33 -5.03 9.93
N LEU A 264 -13.28 -4.23 10.08
CA LEU A 264 -13.08 -3.39 11.25
C LEU A 264 -14.08 -2.22 11.34
N PHE A 265 -14.38 -1.58 10.20
CA PHE A 265 -15.16 -0.34 10.17
C PHE A 265 -16.60 -0.50 9.70
N LYS A 266 -16.94 -1.58 8.99
CA LYS A 266 -18.25 -1.77 8.36
C LYS A 266 -19.02 -2.99 8.89
N THR A 267 -18.48 -3.78 9.83
CA THR A 267 -19.19 -4.95 10.39
C THR A 267 -19.41 -4.88 11.91
N PRO A 268 -20.41 -5.61 12.45
CA PRO A 268 -20.62 -5.72 13.91
C PRO A 268 -19.44 -6.35 14.66
N ILE A 269 -18.69 -7.25 14.02
CA ILE A 269 -17.49 -7.86 14.62
C ILE A 269 -16.45 -6.77 14.87
N GLY A 270 -16.20 -5.91 13.88
CA GLY A 270 -15.27 -4.79 14.03
C GLY A 270 -15.68 -3.75 15.06
N LEU A 271 -16.99 -3.54 15.25
CA LEU A 271 -17.50 -2.71 16.35
C LEU A 271 -17.18 -3.36 17.71
N ARG A 272 -17.49 -4.65 17.88
CA ARG A 272 -17.19 -5.40 19.11
C ARG A 272 -15.71 -5.39 19.48
N ILE A 273 -14.83 -5.67 18.51
CA ILE A 273 -13.37 -5.65 18.73
C ILE A 273 -12.93 -4.30 19.27
N ARG A 274 -13.31 -3.22 18.58
CA ARG A 274 -12.93 -1.85 18.99
C ARG A 274 -13.53 -1.46 20.33
N SER A 275 -14.78 -1.84 20.61
CA SER A 275 -15.42 -1.53 21.90
C SER A 275 -14.71 -2.20 23.08
N VAL A 276 -14.23 -3.44 22.93
CA VAL A 276 -13.46 -4.14 23.97
C VAL A 276 -12.10 -3.48 24.18
N GLY A 277 -11.43 -3.05 23.11
CA GLY A 277 -10.12 -2.40 23.19
C GLY A 277 -10.13 -1.01 23.87
N GLU A 278 -11.20 -0.23 23.73
CA GLU A 278 -11.28 1.12 24.30
C GLU A 278 -11.50 1.12 25.84
N HIS A 279 -12.12 0.08 26.40
CA HIS A 279 -12.27 -0.10 27.85
C HIS A 279 -11.99 -1.56 28.28
N PRO A 280 -10.70 -1.93 28.46
CA PRO A 280 -10.31 -3.31 28.81
C PRO A 280 -10.81 -3.80 30.19
N ARG A 281 -11.35 -2.90 31.02
CA ARG A 281 -11.83 -3.17 32.39
C ARG A 281 -13.35 -3.09 32.55
N ALA A 282 -14.08 -2.77 31.48
CA ALA A 282 -15.55 -2.69 31.50
C ALA A 282 -16.20 -4.07 31.32
#